data_AF-A0A9E2NR89-F1
#
_entry.id   AF-A0A9E2NR89-F1
#
_cell.length_a   1.000
_cell.length_b   1.000
_cell.length_c   1.000
_cell.angle_alpha   90.00
_cell.angle_beta   90.00
_cell.angle_gamma   90.00
#
_symmetry.space_group_name_H-M   'P 1'
#
loop_
_entity.id
_entity.type
_entity.pdbx_description
1 polymer ?
#
loop_
_entity_poly.entity_id
_entity_poly.type
_entity_poly.pdbx_seq_one_letter_code
_entity_poly.pdbx_strand_id
1 'polypeptide(L)'
;IVPILGGLAIIGPLAAAMSTIASLLIAGSSAVVKDIYLHYKTSRNEQIEQKKVARVSFTITAIMGAIAFVIAIDPPDLIVWINMFAFGGLQTVFFWTMIFGFFWYKANRIGALCSVIGGLSSYCVTMALNIKIDEFHNIIIGLGVALILFVIGNKFGKPMDEKTAKIFFPEKFN
;
A
#
# COMPACT_ATOMS: atom_id res chain seq x y z
N ILE A 1 -11.65 20.03 -35.89
CA ILE A 1 -10.30 20.05 -35.27
C ILE A 1 -9.31 19.65 -36.35
N VAL A 2 -8.31 20.48 -36.65
CA VAL A 2 -7.30 20.16 -37.67
C VAL A 2 -6.64 18.81 -37.33
N PRO A 3 -6.38 17.92 -38.31
CA PRO A 3 -5.91 16.54 -38.07
C PRO A 3 -4.64 16.48 -37.20
N ILE A 4 -3.80 17.51 -37.27
CA ILE A 4 -2.58 17.68 -36.46
C ILE A 4 -2.90 17.96 -34.98
N LEU A 5 -3.92 18.78 -34.69
CA LEU A 5 -4.39 19.01 -33.31
C LEU A 5 -5.08 17.76 -32.74
N GLY A 6 -5.79 17.00 -33.58
CA GLY A 6 -6.41 15.74 -33.17
C GLY A 6 -5.37 14.70 -32.74
N GLY A 7 -4.27 14.59 -33.49
CA GLY A 7 -3.15 13.71 -33.14
C GLY A 7 -2.46 14.14 -31.83
N LEU A 8 -2.13 15.42 -31.67
CA LEU A 8 -1.52 15.94 -30.44
C LEU A 8 -2.41 15.75 -29.20
N ALA A 9 -3.73 15.90 -29.35
CA ALA A 9 -4.68 15.72 -28.25
C ALA A 9 -4.72 14.28 -27.72
N ILE A 10 -4.46 13.28 -28.55
CA ILE A 10 -4.48 11.86 -28.17
C ILE A 10 -3.13 11.39 -27.62
N ILE A 11 -2.02 11.92 -28.17
CA ILE A 11 -0.66 11.55 -27.74
C ILE A 11 -0.39 12.00 -26.28
N GLY A 12 -0.94 13.13 -25.85
CA GLY A 12 -0.76 13.65 -24.48
C GLY A 12 -1.19 12.65 -23.39
N PRO A 13 -2.47 12.23 -23.35
CA PRO A 13 -2.96 11.24 -22.38
C PRO A 13 -2.26 9.88 -22.48
N LEU A 14 -1.95 9.41 -23.70
CA LEU A 14 -1.22 8.16 -23.91
C LEU A 14 0.20 8.21 -23.30
N ALA A 15 0.93 9.29 -23.55
CA ALA A 15 2.27 9.49 -22.98
C ALA A 15 2.23 9.59 -21.45
N ALA A 16 1.23 10.28 -20.90
CA ALA A 16 1.02 10.36 -19.46
C ALA A 16 0.76 8.97 -18.84
N ALA A 17 -0.14 8.18 -19.42
CA ALA A 17 -0.46 6.83 -18.96
C ALA A 17 0.77 5.90 -18.99
N MET A 18 1.56 5.94 -20.07
CA MET A 18 2.80 5.15 -20.18
C MET A 18 3.81 5.52 -19.09
N SER A 19 3.97 6.82 -18.78
CA SER A 19 4.86 7.28 -17.71
C SER A 19 4.41 6.81 -16.32
N THR A 20 3.11 6.84 -16.05
CA THR A 20 2.54 6.32 -14.79
C THR A 20 2.76 4.82 -14.65
N ILE A 21 2.48 4.03 -15.70
CA ILE A 21 2.65 2.57 -15.68
C ILE A 21 4.13 2.20 -15.46
N ALA A 22 5.05 2.87 -16.16
CA ALA A 22 6.48 2.64 -15.99
C ALA A 22 6.93 2.93 -14.55
N SER A 23 6.47 4.05 -13.97
CA SER A 23 6.79 4.42 -12.60
C SER A 23 6.23 3.42 -11.58
N LEU A 24 5.00 2.94 -11.76
CA LEU A 24 4.37 1.94 -10.89
C LEU A 24 5.07 0.57 -10.97
N LEU A 25 5.44 0.12 -12.16
CA LEU A 25 6.18 -1.14 -12.36
C LEU A 25 7.56 -1.10 -11.71
N ILE A 26 8.29 -0.01 -11.89
CA ILE A 26 9.62 0.17 -11.29
C ILE A 26 9.52 0.28 -9.76
N ALA A 27 8.56 1.05 -9.26
CA ALA A 27 8.32 1.19 -7.82
C ALA A 27 7.91 -0.14 -7.19
N GLY A 28 6.97 -0.87 -7.81
CA GLY A 28 6.50 -2.18 -7.35
C GLY A 28 7.63 -3.22 -7.36
N SER A 29 8.38 -3.33 -8.45
CA SER A 29 9.54 -4.21 -8.54
C SER A 29 10.60 -3.86 -7.48
N SER A 30 10.85 -2.58 -7.25
CA SER A 30 11.80 -2.13 -6.22
C SER A 30 11.34 -2.48 -4.80
N ALA A 31 10.04 -2.34 -4.52
CA ALA A 31 9.47 -2.75 -3.24
C ALA A 31 9.63 -4.27 -3.05
N VAL A 32 9.26 -5.07 -4.05
CA VAL A 32 9.41 -6.54 -4.02
C VAL A 32 10.88 -6.95 -3.83
N VAL A 33 11.82 -6.32 -4.53
CA VAL A 33 13.26 -6.64 -4.41
C VAL A 33 13.78 -6.23 -3.03
N LYS A 34 13.36 -5.08 -2.49
CA LYS A 34 13.77 -4.64 -1.16
C LYS A 34 13.21 -5.55 -0.06
N ASP A 35 11.93 -5.87 -0.15
CA ASP A 35 11.23 -6.64 0.87
C ASP A 35 11.54 -8.15 0.80
N ILE A 36 11.75 -8.70 -0.40
CA ILE A 36 12.08 -10.12 -0.58
C ILE A 36 13.58 -10.32 -0.71
N TYR A 37 14.25 -9.74 -1.71
CA TYR A 37 15.65 -10.08 -2.00
C TYR A 37 16.64 -9.50 -0.97
N LEU A 38 16.52 -8.22 -0.64
CA LEU A 38 17.41 -7.57 0.32
C LEU A 38 17.16 -8.05 1.75
N HIS A 39 15.89 -8.19 2.17
CA HIS A 39 15.57 -8.72 3.49
C HIS A 39 16.03 -10.19 3.64
N TYR A 40 15.75 -11.04 2.65
CA TYR A 40 16.16 -12.45 2.67
C TYR A 40 17.68 -12.62 2.67
N LYS A 41 18.40 -11.81 1.89
CA LYS A 41 19.86 -11.88 1.80
C LYS A 41 20.58 -11.28 3.00
N THR A 42 20.01 -10.23 3.61
CA THR A 42 20.47 -9.68 4.90
C THR A 42 20.27 -10.69 6.02
N SER A 43 19.15 -11.43 6.01
CA SER A 43 18.91 -12.52 6.98
C SER A 43 19.91 -13.68 6.84
N ARG A 44 20.51 -13.87 5.66
CA ARG A 44 21.53 -14.90 5.35
C ARG A 44 22.98 -14.41 5.39
N ASN A 45 23.23 -13.14 5.70
CA ASN A 45 24.57 -12.53 5.81
C ASN A 45 25.47 -12.71 4.57
N GLU A 46 24.88 -12.71 3.36
CA GLU A 46 25.61 -12.90 2.10
C GLU A 46 25.95 -11.56 1.41
N GLN A 47 27.13 -11.46 0.79
CA GLN A 47 27.55 -10.24 0.08
C GLN A 47 26.60 -9.85 -1.05
N ILE A 48 26.10 -8.61 -1.00
CA ILE A 48 25.13 -8.08 -1.94
C ILE A 48 25.85 -7.60 -3.21
N GLU A 49 25.88 -8.47 -4.23
CA GLU A 49 26.35 -8.08 -5.55
C GLU A 49 25.30 -7.19 -6.26
N GLN A 50 25.63 -5.90 -6.43
CA GLN A 50 24.76 -4.89 -7.05
C GLN A 50 24.29 -5.27 -8.46
N LYS A 51 25.15 -5.92 -9.26
CA LYS A 51 24.79 -6.40 -10.61
C LYS A 51 23.71 -7.48 -10.57
N LYS A 52 23.74 -8.34 -9.56
CA LYS A 52 22.75 -9.41 -9.39
C LYS A 52 21.42 -8.85 -8.87
N VAL A 53 21.45 -7.84 -7.99
CA VAL A 53 20.27 -7.07 -7.57
C VAL A 53 19.59 -6.44 -8.78
N ALA A 54 20.34 -5.72 -9.61
CA ALA A 54 19.79 -5.06 -10.80
C ALA A 54 19.15 -6.04 -11.79
N ARG A 55 19.78 -7.22 -12.00
CA ARG A 55 19.22 -8.28 -12.85
C ARG A 55 17.92 -8.84 -12.27
N VAL A 56 17.86 -9.10 -10.97
CA VAL A 56 16.65 -9.58 -10.28
C VAL A 56 15.53 -8.54 -10.37
N SER A 57 15.81 -7.26 -10.13
CA SER A 57 14.84 -6.18 -10.31
C SER A 57 14.30 -6.12 -11.74
N PHE A 58 15.18 -6.23 -12.74
CA PHE A 58 14.75 -6.25 -14.14
C PHE A 58 13.85 -7.44 -14.46
N THR A 59 14.21 -8.64 -13.97
CA THR A 59 13.39 -9.84 -14.15
C THR A 59 12.02 -9.70 -13.49
N ILE A 60 11.94 -9.16 -12.27
CA ILE A 60 10.66 -8.94 -11.58
C ILE A 60 9.82 -7.91 -12.33
N THR A 61 10.41 -6.81 -12.79
CA THR A 61 9.71 -5.81 -13.62
C THR A 61 9.18 -6.42 -14.91
N ALA A 62 9.97 -7.27 -15.58
CA ALA A 62 9.56 -7.96 -16.80
C ALA A 62 8.39 -8.93 -16.55
N ILE A 63 8.43 -9.68 -15.45
CA ILE A 63 7.34 -10.58 -15.06
C ILE A 63 6.06 -9.80 -14.74
N MET A 64 6.16 -8.72 -13.93
CA MET A 64 5.01 -7.86 -13.62
C MET A 64 4.42 -7.23 -14.89
N GLY A 65 5.27 -6.77 -15.81
CA GLY A 65 4.84 -6.24 -17.11
C GLY A 65 4.16 -7.30 -17.99
N ALA A 66 4.68 -8.52 -18.02
CA ALA A 66 4.08 -9.63 -18.76
C ALA A 66 2.69 -9.99 -18.20
N ILE A 67 2.53 -10.05 -16.87
CA ILE A 67 1.23 -10.29 -16.22
C ILE A 67 0.24 -9.16 -16.58
N ALA A 68 0.68 -7.91 -16.49
CA ALA A 68 -0.15 -6.76 -16.86
C ALA A 68 -0.58 -6.82 -18.34
N PHE A 69 0.32 -7.25 -19.23
CA PHE A 69 0.03 -7.43 -20.65
C PHE A 69 -1.01 -8.53 -20.89
N VAL A 70 -0.93 -9.66 -20.18
CA VAL A 70 -1.92 -10.75 -20.27
C VAL A 70 -3.30 -10.26 -19.81
N ILE A 71 -3.38 -9.52 -18.69
CA ILE A 71 -4.65 -8.96 -18.19
C ILE A 71 -5.21 -7.90 -19.15
N ALA A 72 -4.35 -7.21 -19.89
CA ALA A 72 -4.80 -6.21 -20.87
C ALA A 72 -5.46 -6.82 -22.12
N ILE A 73 -5.21 -8.10 -22.44
CA ILE A 73 -5.82 -8.78 -23.60
C ILE A 73 -7.31 -9.05 -23.35
N ASP A 74 -7.68 -9.48 -22.15
CA ASP A 74 -9.05 -9.72 -21.74
C ASP A 74 -9.34 -8.93 -20.46
N PRO A 75 -9.62 -7.62 -20.58
CA PRO A 75 -9.83 -6.76 -19.44
C PRO A 75 -11.11 -7.17 -18.71
N PRO A 76 -11.07 -7.43 -17.39
CA PRO A 76 -12.29 -7.68 -16.64
C PRO A 76 -13.17 -6.43 -16.63
N ASP A 77 -14.49 -6.58 -16.80
CA ASP A 77 -15.45 -5.45 -16.76
C ASP A 77 -15.39 -4.65 -15.44
N LEU A 78 -14.73 -5.20 -14.41
CA LEU A 78 -14.62 -4.65 -13.06
C LEU A 78 -13.27 -3.95 -12.76
N ILE A 79 -12.53 -3.45 -13.76
CA ILE A 79 -11.25 -2.73 -13.54
C ILE A 79 -11.38 -1.55 -12.55
N VAL A 80 -12.47 -0.79 -12.63
CA VAL A 80 -12.69 0.32 -11.69
C VAL A 80 -12.90 -0.21 -10.27
N TRP A 81 -13.63 -1.32 -10.14
CA TRP A 81 -13.93 -1.93 -8.83
C TRP A 81 -12.68 -2.52 -8.17
N ILE A 82 -11.83 -3.22 -8.93
CA ILE A 82 -10.58 -3.78 -8.41
C ILE A 82 -9.60 -2.65 -8.00
N ASN A 83 -9.57 -1.55 -8.75
CA ASN A 83 -8.79 -0.38 -8.39
C ASN A 83 -9.30 0.28 -7.10
N MET A 84 -10.61 0.50 -6.99
CA MET A 84 -11.22 1.04 -5.75
C MET A 84 -10.99 0.12 -4.55
N PHE A 85 -11.00 -1.19 -4.76
CA PHE A 85 -10.67 -2.16 -3.72
C PHE A 85 -9.23 -2.04 -3.25
N ALA A 86 -8.27 -2.01 -4.18
CA ALA A 86 -6.86 -1.87 -3.86
C ALA A 86 -6.57 -0.57 -3.09
N PHE A 87 -7.09 0.56 -3.58
CA PHE A 87 -6.93 1.85 -2.92
C PHE A 87 -7.68 1.94 -1.57
N GLY A 88 -8.90 1.41 -1.48
CA GLY A 88 -9.68 1.38 -0.24
C GLY A 88 -9.02 0.51 0.84
N GLY A 89 -8.55 -0.68 0.46
CA GLY A 89 -7.82 -1.57 1.36
C GLY A 89 -6.54 -0.93 1.88
N LEU A 90 -5.76 -0.32 1.00
CA LEU A 90 -4.54 0.42 1.37
C LEU A 90 -4.85 1.56 2.35
N GLN A 91 -5.90 2.35 2.12
CA GLN A 91 -6.32 3.40 3.04
C GLN A 91 -6.71 2.83 4.41
N THR A 92 -7.54 1.78 4.46
CA THR A 92 -8.01 1.21 5.74
C THR A 92 -6.88 0.67 6.61
N VAL A 93 -5.81 0.17 5.99
CA VAL A 93 -4.63 -0.40 6.67
C VAL A 93 -3.65 0.69 7.14
N PHE A 94 -3.35 1.65 6.26
CA PHE A 94 -2.30 2.64 6.53
C PHE A 94 -2.80 3.87 7.28
N PHE A 95 -4.05 4.30 7.08
CA PHE A 95 -4.51 5.61 7.52
C PHE A 95 -4.35 5.80 9.05
N TRP A 96 -5.00 4.96 9.86
CA TRP A 96 -4.91 5.09 11.31
C TRP A 96 -3.56 4.67 11.87
N THR A 97 -2.97 3.61 11.32
CA THR A 97 -1.65 3.11 11.76
C THR A 97 -0.57 4.17 11.60
N MET A 98 -0.57 4.91 10.48
CA MET A 98 0.40 5.97 10.22
C MET A 98 0.13 7.24 11.04
N ILE A 99 -1.13 7.67 11.15
CA ILE A 99 -1.51 8.83 11.98
C ILE A 99 -1.10 8.60 13.44
N PHE A 100 -1.52 7.48 14.03
CA PHE A 100 -1.19 7.21 15.42
C PHE A 100 0.29 6.85 15.60
N GLY A 101 0.92 6.24 14.61
CA GLY A 101 2.35 5.96 14.63
C GLY A 101 3.21 7.23 14.73
N PHE A 102 2.80 8.33 14.08
CA PHE A 102 3.54 9.59 14.11
C PHE A 102 3.12 10.55 15.22
N PHE A 103 1.84 10.59 15.61
CA PHE A 103 1.33 11.61 16.52
C PHE A 103 1.03 11.10 17.93
N TRP A 104 1.01 9.78 18.18
CA TRP A 104 0.62 9.23 19.46
C TRP A 104 1.78 8.56 20.19
N TYR A 105 2.32 9.25 21.21
CA TYR A 105 3.45 8.78 22.03
C TYR A 105 3.26 7.40 22.69
N LYS A 106 2.01 7.05 23.04
CA LYS A 106 1.66 5.73 23.60
C LYS A 106 1.27 4.69 22.54
N ALA A 107 1.49 4.95 21.24
CA ALA A 107 1.13 4.00 20.20
C ALA A 107 1.93 2.71 20.37
N ASN A 108 1.24 1.59 20.19
CA ASN A 108 1.85 0.29 20.38
C ASN A 108 1.80 -0.57 19.10
N ARG A 109 2.83 -1.41 18.94
CA ARG A 109 2.95 -2.45 17.92
C ARG A 109 1.73 -3.37 17.86
N ILE A 110 1.16 -3.74 19.01
CA ILE A 110 -0.04 -4.60 19.08
C ILE A 110 -1.27 -3.86 18.55
N GLY A 111 -1.47 -2.59 18.95
CA GLY A 111 -2.57 -1.76 18.45
C GLY A 111 -2.49 -1.48 16.96
N ALA A 112 -1.28 -1.23 16.45
CA ALA A 112 -1.01 -1.11 15.02
C ALA A 112 -1.36 -2.40 14.26
N LEU A 113 -0.91 -3.56 14.74
CA LEU A 113 -1.20 -4.85 14.09
C LEU A 113 -2.69 -5.17 14.08
N CYS A 114 -3.39 -4.92 15.21
CA CYS A 114 -4.83 -5.12 15.32
C CYS A 114 -5.63 -4.20 14.38
N SER A 115 -5.18 -2.95 14.20
CA SER A 115 -5.82 -2.02 13.26
C SER A 115 -5.60 -2.42 11.81
N VAL A 116 -4.40 -2.85 11.44
CA VAL A 116 -4.08 -3.35 10.10
C VAL A 116 -4.91 -4.59 9.77
N ILE A 117 -4.84 -5.63 10.60
CA ILE A 117 -5.53 -6.90 10.36
C ILE A 117 -7.04 -6.70 10.45
N GLY A 118 -7.50 -5.96 11.45
CA GLY A 118 -8.90 -5.69 11.69
C GLY A 118 -9.55 -4.79 10.65
N GLY A 119 -8.85 -3.74 10.23
CA GLY A 119 -9.28 -2.83 9.17
C GLY A 119 -9.37 -3.55 7.83
N LEU A 120 -8.34 -4.33 7.47
CA LEU A 120 -8.36 -5.12 6.24
C LEU A 120 -9.44 -6.20 6.26
N SER A 121 -9.56 -6.95 7.36
CA SER A 121 -10.56 -8.01 7.49
C SER A 121 -11.98 -7.44 7.47
N SER A 122 -12.23 -6.35 8.19
CA SER A 122 -13.52 -5.67 8.17
C SER A 122 -13.84 -5.13 6.77
N TYR A 123 -12.86 -4.57 6.07
CA TYR A 123 -13.06 -4.05 4.71
C TYR A 123 -13.37 -5.18 3.72
N CYS A 124 -12.63 -6.29 3.76
CA CYS A 124 -12.88 -7.48 2.95
C CYS A 124 -14.26 -8.09 3.22
N VAL A 125 -14.66 -8.20 4.49
CA VAL A 125 -15.96 -8.76 4.89
C VAL A 125 -17.11 -7.86 4.44
N THR A 126 -17.00 -6.54 4.60
CA THR A 126 -18.04 -5.59 4.16
C THR A 126 -18.19 -5.56 2.63
N MET A 127 -17.08 -5.72 1.90
CA MET A 127 -17.10 -5.82 0.44
C MET A 127 -17.72 -7.16 -0.03
N ALA A 128 -17.39 -8.27 0.62
CA ALA A 128 -17.94 -9.60 0.31
C ALA A 128 -19.45 -9.70 0.62
N LEU A 129 -19.92 -9.05 1.68
CA LEU A 129 -21.32 -9.06 2.10
C LEU A 129 -22.20 -8.00 1.39
N ASN A 130 -21.63 -7.18 0.50
CA ASN A 130 -22.34 -6.12 -0.24
C ASN A 130 -23.26 -5.23 0.63
N ILE A 131 -22.86 -4.96 1.88
CA ILE A 131 -23.65 -4.11 2.79
C ILE A 131 -23.47 -2.66 2.36
N LYS A 132 -24.35 -2.19 1.47
CA LYS A 132 -24.52 -0.78 1.14
C LYS A 132 -25.40 -0.13 2.21
N ILE A 133 -24.80 0.69 3.07
CA ILE A 133 -25.57 1.67 3.85
C ILE A 133 -25.76 2.88 2.94
N ASP A 134 -26.86 2.90 2.19
CA ASP A 134 -27.48 3.96 1.34
C ASP A 134 -26.57 4.98 0.59
N GLU A 135 -25.65 5.68 1.27
CA GLU A 135 -24.75 6.71 0.70
C GLU A 135 -23.28 6.61 1.16
N PHE A 136 -22.92 5.74 2.10
CA PHE A 136 -21.55 5.60 2.58
C PHE A 136 -20.79 4.51 1.84
N HIS A 137 -19.69 4.89 1.20
CA HIS A 137 -18.75 3.92 0.61
C HIS A 137 -18.20 2.96 1.69
N ASN A 138 -18.10 1.67 1.36
CA ASN A 138 -17.56 0.59 2.21
C ASN A 138 -16.22 0.93 2.90
N ILE A 139 -15.47 1.87 2.32
CA ILE A 139 -14.21 2.40 2.84
C ILE A 139 -14.39 3.03 4.23
N ILE A 140 -15.48 3.77 4.45
CA ILE A 140 -15.70 4.54 5.69
C ILE A 140 -15.98 3.61 6.87
N ILE A 141 -16.71 2.52 6.63
CA ILE A 141 -16.98 1.48 7.64
C ILE A 141 -15.68 0.76 8.02
N GLY A 142 -14.87 0.35 7.04
CA GLY A 142 -13.58 -0.28 7.29
C GLY A 142 -12.62 0.65 8.06
N LEU A 143 -12.63 1.94 7.73
CA LEU A 143 -11.85 2.96 8.43
C LEU A 143 -12.33 3.13 9.89
N GLY A 144 -13.64 3.14 10.13
CA GLY A 144 -14.21 3.23 11.49
C GLY A 144 -13.85 2.02 12.36
N VAL A 145 -13.94 0.81 11.82
CA VAL A 145 -13.56 -0.41 12.54
C VAL A 145 -12.05 -0.45 12.82
N ALA A 146 -11.23 -0.02 11.86
CA ALA A 146 -9.78 0.10 12.04
C ALA A 146 -9.41 1.06 13.18
N LEU A 147 -10.12 2.18 13.33
CA LEU A 147 -9.96 3.11 14.46
C LEU A 147 -10.28 2.43 15.79
N ILE A 148 -11.44 1.78 15.88
CA ILE A 148 -11.92 1.15 17.11
C ILE A 148 -10.93 0.06 17.55
N LEU A 149 -10.49 -0.79 16.61
CA LEU A 149 -9.52 -1.84 16.88
C LEU A 149 -8.13 -1.29 17.23
N PHE A 150 -7.72 -0.16 16.65
CA PHE A 150 -6.51 0.52 17.07
C PHE A 150 -6.60 0.97 18.53
N VAL A 151 -7.69 1.67 18.92
CA VAL A 151 -7.87 2.18 20.29
C VAL A 151 -7.96 1.05 21.32
N ILE A 152 -8.66 -0.03 20.98
CA ILE A 152 -8.78 -1.21 21.85
C ILE A 152 -7.43 -1.93 21.96
N GLY A 153 -6.75 -2.22 20.84
CA GLY A 153 -5.44 -2.88 20.85
C GLY A 153 -4.36 -2.03 21.52
N ASN A 154 -4.46 -0.70 21.44
CA ASN A 154 -3.56 0.21 22.12
C ASN A 154 -3.72 0.20 23.65
N LYS A 155 -4.92 -0.13 24.17
CA LYS A 155 -5.15 -0.30 25.61
C LYS A 155 -4.56 -1.62 26.15
N PHE A 156 -4.52 -2.67 25.33
CA PHE A 156 -4.10 -4.00 25.78
C PHE A 156 -2.61 -4.26 25.71
N GLY A 157 -1.86 -3.50 24.93
CA GLY A 157 -0.46 -3.79 24.75
C GLY A 157 0.50 -2.79 25.41
N LYS A 158 1.77 -3.22 25.54
CA LYS A 158 2.87 -2.45 26.15
C LYS A 158 3.21 -1.16 25.38
N PRO A 159 3.44 -0.02 26.04
CA PRO A 159 3.78 1.24 25.35
C PRO A 159 5.07 1.13 24.53
N MET A 160 5.23 2.05 23.58
CA MET A 160 6.38 2.15 22.68
C MET A 160 7.72 2.09 23.44
N ASP A 161 8.69 1.36 22.89
CA ASP A 161 10.02 1.18 23.51
C ASP A 161 10.69 2.54 23.78
N GLU A 162 11.26 2.70 24.98
CA GLU A 162 11.74 3.99 25.51
C GLU A 162 12.83 4.62 24.62
N LYS A 163 13.61 3.79 23.93
CA LYS A 163 14.63 4.24 22.97
C LYS A 163 14.03 4.87 21.72
N THR A 164 12.92 4.32 21.20
CA THR A 164 12.23 4.88 20.03
C THR A 164 11.42 6.12 20.41
N ALA A 165 10.85 6.13 21.61
CA ALA A 165 10.05 7.25 22.12
C ALA A 165 10.90 8.51 22.33
N LYS A 166 12.14 8.38 22.82
CA LYS A 166 13.08 9.52 22.99
C LYS A 166 13.58 10.11 21.66
N ILE A 167 13.69 9.29 20.61
CA ILE A 167 14.13 9.76 19.28
C ILE A 167 13.03 10.56 18.58
N PHE A 168 11.77 10.11 18.68
CA PHE A 168 10.64 10.75 17.99
C PHE A 168 9.96 11.87 18.79
N PHE A 169 9.98 11.81 20.12
CA PHE A 169 9.34 12.82 20.98
C PHE A 169 10.29 13.36 22.05
N PRO A 170 11.39 14.03 21.66
CA PRO A 170 12.37 14.56 22.62
C PRO A 170 11.78 15.63 23.55
N GLU A 171 10.77 16.38 23.11
CA GLU A 171 10.12 17.45 23.90
C GLU A 171 9.33 16.96 25.13
N LYS A 172 8.94 15.68 25.18
CA LYS A 172 8.23 15.10 26.33
C LYS A 172 9.13 14.44 27.36
N PHE A 173 10.44 14.46 27.14
CA PHE A 173 11.46 13.84 27.99
C PHE A 173 12.45 14.84 28.60
N ASN A 174 12.18 16.15 28.47
CA ASN A 174 12.85 17.21 29.22
C ASN A 174 12.01 17.64 30.42
#